data_AF-A0A2X1J9J8-F1
#
_entry.id   AF-A0A2X1J9J8-F1
#
_cell.length_a   1.000
_cell.length_b   1.000
_cell.length_c   1.000
_cell.angle_alpha   90.00
_cell.angle_beta   90.00
_cell.angle_gamma   90.00
#
_symmetry.space_group_name_H-M   'P 1'
#
loop_
_entity.id
_entity.type
_entity.pdbx_description
1 polymer ?
#
loop_
_entity_poly.entity_id
_entity_poly.type
_entity_poly.pdbx_seq_one_letter_code
_entity_poly.pdbx_strand_id
1 'polypeptide(L)' 'MVNIKLDKTGGLTEALALATEARAQGFSLMLGCMLCTSRAISAALPLVPQVSFADLDGPTWLAVDVEPALQFTTGELHL' A
#
# COMPACT_ATOMS: atom_id res chain seq x y z
N MET A 1 7.45 5.03 13.64
CA MET A 1 7.10 4.48 12.31
C MET A 1 5.66 4.84 12.02
N VAL A 2 5.32 5.13 10.76
CA VAL A 2 3.94 5.42 10.31
C VAL A 2 3.50 4.38 9.28
N ASN A 3 2.39 3.69 9.55
CA ASN A 3 1.71 2.82 8.58
C ASN A 3 0.70 3.65 7.80
N ILE A 4 1.03 3.97 6.55
CA ILE A 4 0.20 4.73 5.61
C ILE A 4 -0.78 3.76 4.93
N LYS A 5 -2.07 4.09 4.95
CA LYS A 5 -3.12 3.37 4.22
C LYS A 5 -3.98 4.38 3.48
N LEU A 6 -4.31 4.12 2.21
CA LEU A 6 -5.11 5.06 1.42
C LEU A 6 -6.49 5.31 2.03
N ASP A 7 -7.11 4.31 2.65
CA ASP A 7 -8.38 4.43 3.35
C ASP A 7 -8.34 5.42 4.53
N LYS A 8 -7.16 5.59 5.16
CA LYS A 8 -6.98 6.52 6.28
C LYS A 8 -6.63 7.94 5.82
N THR A 9 -5.89 8.05 4.72
CA THR A 9 -5.48 9.33 4.17
C THR A 9 -6.55 9.93 3.27
N GLY A 10 -7.54 9.14 2.84
CA GLY A 10 -8.54 9.58 1.87
C GLY A 10 -8.00 9.61 0.43
N GLY A 11 -6.99 8.79 0.12
CA GLY A 11 -6.42 8.65 -1.23
C GLY A 11 -4.92 8.96 -1.33
N LEU A 12 -4.41 8.86 -2.56
CA LEU A 12 -2.98 8.93 -2.87
C LEU A 12 -2.36 10.31 -2.58
N THR A 13 -3.09 11.39 -2.87
CA THR A 13 -2.60 12.78 -2.69
C THR A 13 -2.17 13.02 -1.25
N GLU A 14 -3.06 12.77 -0.30
CA GLU A 14 -2.78 12.95 1.13
C GLU A 14 -1.80 11.90 1.67
N ALA A 15 -1.75 10.71 1.06
CA ALA A 15 -0.76 9.70 1.44
C ALA A 15 0.67 10.14 1.09
N LEU A 16 0.88 10.80 -0.05
CA LEU A 16 2.17 11.37 -0.43
C LEU A 16 2.57 12.56 0.46
N ALA A 17 1.61 13.41 0.81
CA ALA A 17 1.83 14.50 1.76
C ALA A 17 2.23 13.97 3.14
N LEU A 18 1.49 12.98 3.66
CA LEU A 18 1.81 12.31 4.93
C LEU A 18 3.17 11.63 4.91
N ALA A 19 3.53 10.93 3.83
CA ALA A 19 4.83 10.27 3.69
C ALA A 19 5.98 11.29 3.76
N THR A 20 5.81 12.45 3.15
CA THR A 20 6.80 13.53 3.15
C THR A 20 6.99 14.10 4.55
N GLU A 21 5.88 14.45 5.22
CA GLU A 21 5.93 15.02 6.57
C GLU A 21 6.46 14.02 7.60
N ALA A 22 6.01 12.77 7.56
CA ALA A 22 6.47 11.74 8.48
C ALA A 22 7.99 11.49 8.36
N ARG A 23 8.55 11.51 7.14
CA ARG A 23 10.00 11.44 6.94
C ARG A 23 10.73 12.66 7.48
N ALA A 24 10.20 13.86 7.26
CA ALA A 24 10.78 15.09 7.80
C ALA A 24 10.85 15.07 9.34
N GLN A 25 9.87 14.43 9.98
CA GLN A 25 9.85 14.19 11.43
C GLN A 25 10.71 12.99 11.88
N GLY A 26 11.43 12.33 10.97
CA GLY A 26 12.31 11.22 11.30
C GLY A 26 11.61 9.86 11.50
N PHE A 27 10.35 9.71 11.10
CA PHE A 27 9.68 8.42 11.14
C PHE A 27 10.05 7.54 9.95
N SER A 28 10.34 6.27 10.20
CA SER A 28 10.30 5.22 9.18
C SER A 28 8.87 5.01 8.67
N LEU A 29 8.73 4.57 7.43
CA LEU A 29 7.44 4.36 6.78
C LEU A 29 7.15 2.89 6.51
N MET A 30 5.87 2.55 6.65
CA MET A 30 5.27 1.30 6.20
C MET A 30 4.06 1.66 5.31
N LEU A 31 3.84 0.91 4.25
CA LEU A 31 2.65 1.03 3.40
C LEU A 31 1.74 -0.16 3.69
N GLY A 32 0.50 0.09 4.07
CA GLY A 32 -0.49 -0.96 4.35
C GLY A 32 -1.76 -0.82 3.53
N CYS A 33 -2.60 -1.85 3.58
CA CYS A 33 -3.92 -1.86 2.97
C CYS A 33 -5.01 -2.25 3.96
N MET A 34 -6.27 -2.05 3.59
CA MET A 34 -7.40 -2.78 4.19
C MET A 34 -7.62 -4.09 3.43
N LEU A 35 -8.55 -4.93 3.86
CA LEU A 35 -9.02 -6.05 3.03
C LEU A 35 -9.65 -5.49 1.75
N CYS A 36 -8.96 -5.63 0.62
CA CYS A 36 -9.30 -4.96 -0.62
C CYS A 36 -8.87 -5.77 -1.85
N THR A 37 -9.29 -5.33 -3.03
CA THR A 37 -8.94 -5.95 -4.30
C THR A 37 -7.63 -5.38 -4.85
N SER A 38 -7.05 -6.03 -5.87
CA SER A 38 -5.83 -5.57 -6.54
C SER A 38 -5.91 -4.12 -7.02
N ARG A 39 -7.11 -3.62 -7.38
CA ARG A 39 -7.31 -2.23 -7.79
C ARG A 39 -6.89 -1.22 -6.72
N ALA A 40 -7.15 -1.51 -5.44
CA ALA A 40 -6.77 -0.61 -4.35
C ALA A 40 -5.26 -0.69 -4.06
N ILE A 41 -4.66 -1.88 -4.15
CA ILE A 41 -3.21 -2.05 -4.05
C ILE A 41 -2.49 -1.29 -5.17
N SER A 42 -2.96 -1.43 -6.42
CA SER A 42 -2.42 -0.70 -7.58
C SER A 42 -2.39 0.81 -7.37
N ALA A 43 -3.43 1.38 -6.73
CA ALA A 43 -3.48 2.81 -6.43
C ALA A 43 -2.42 3.25 -5.39
N ALA A 44 -1.95 2.34 -4.54
CA ALA A 44 -0.95 2.61 -3.51
C ALA A 44 0.50 2.41 -3.98
N LEU A 45 0.73 1.71 -5.09
CA LEU A 45 2.07 1.38 -5.62
C LEU A 45 3.04 2.56 -5.74
N PRO A 46 2.63 3.81 -6.08
CA PRO A 46 3.55 4.94 -6.12
C PRO A 46 4.28 5.24 -4.79
N LEU A 47 3.79 4.72 -3.66
CA LEU A 47 4.42 4.86 -2.34
C LEU A 47 5.44 3.74 -2.03
N VAL A 48 5.43 2.62 -2.76
CA VAL A 48 6.28 1.45 -2.49
C VAL A 48 7.78 1.79 -2.40
N PRO A 49 8.37 2.62 -3.29
CA PRO A 49 9.80 2.96 -3.21
C PRO A 49 10.18 3.77 -1.96
N GLN A 50 9.20 4.26 -1.20
CA GLN A 50 9.39 5.18 -0.09
C GLN A 50 9.29 4.51 1.29
N VAL A 51 8.94 3.22 1.34
CA VAL A 51 8.65 2.51 2.60
C VAL A 51 9.65 1.40 2.88
N SER A 52 9.86 1.12 4.17
CA SER A 52 10.72 0.01 4.62
C SER A 52 9.95 -1.31 4.68
N PHE A 53 8.62 -1.24 4.80
CA PHE A 53 7.75 -2.41 4.90
C PHE A 53 6.48 -2.18 4.07
N ALA A 54 5.99 -3.26 3.44
CA ALA A 54 4.76 -3.26 2.68
C ALA A 54 3.84 -4.39 3.17
N ASP A 55 2.61 -4.03 3.48
CA ASP A 55 1.49 -4.89 3.88
C ASP A 55 0.38 -4.69 2.84
N LEU A 56 0.60 -5.30 1.67
CA LEU A 56 -0.22 -5.16 0.46
C LEU A 56 -0.90 -6.48 0.07
N ASP A 57 -1.21 -7.31 1.07
CA ASP A 57 -1.68 -8.69 0.90
C ASP A 57 -3.21 -8.82 0.79
N GLY A 58 -3.96 -7.71 0.92
CA GLY A 58 -5.43 -7.68 0.88
C GLY A 58 -6.06 -8.59 -0.19
N PRO A 59 -5.59 -8.58 -1.46
CA PRO A 59 -6.15 -9.43 -2.51
C PRO A 59 -5.98 -10.93 -2.25
N THR A 60 -4.90 -11.35 -1.56
CA THR A 60 -4.61 -12.76 -1.28
C THR A 60 -5.60 -13.41 -0.31
N TRP A 61 -6.37 -12.58 0.41
CA TRP A 61 -7.42 -13.00 1.33
C TRP A 61 -8.80 -13.14 0.65
N LEU A 62 -8.94 -12.69 -0.59
CA LEU A 62 -10.21 -12.73 -1.31
C LEU A 62 -10.40 -14.06 -2.05
N ALA A 63 -11.61 -14.60 -2.02
CA ALA A 63 -11.95 -15.78 -2.83
C ALA A 63 -11.94 -15.47 -4.34
N VAL A 64 -12.27 -14.22 -4.70
CA VAL A 64 -12.26 -13.71 -6.08
C VAL A 64 -11.78 -12.26 -6.04
N ASP A 65 -10.75 -11.95 -6.83
CA ASP A 65 -10.22 -10.60 -7.02
C ASP A 65 -10.77 -9.94 -8.30
N VAL A 66 -10.40 -8.69 -8.56
CA VAL A 66 -10.72 -7.96 -9.80
C VAL A 66 -9.88 -8.42 -10.99
N GLU A 67 -10.33 -8.11 -12.21
CA GLU A 67 -9.57 -8.32 -13.44
C GLU A 67 -9.22 -6.96 -14.11
N PRO A 68 -7.94 -6.67 -14.43
CA PRO A 68 -6.76 -7.48 -14.16
C PRO A 68 -6.36 -7.48 -12.68
N ALA A 69 -5.95 -8.65 -12.19
CA ALA A 69 -5.40 -8.83 -10.85
C ALA A 69 -3.88 -8.56 -10.83
N LEU A 70 -3.37 -8.14 -9.68
CA LEU A 70 -1.94 -8.20 -9.40
C LEU A 70 -1.53 -9.65 -9.15
N GLN A 71 -0.28 -9.97 -9.48
CA GLN A 71 0.25 -11.31 -9.32
C GLN A 71 1.05 -11.41 -8.03
N PHE A 72 0.81 -12.48 -7.28
CA PHE A 72 1.48 -12.75 -6.01
C PHE A 72 2.13 -14.13 -6.03
N THR A 73 3.31 -14.24 -5.43
CA THR A 73 3.89 -15.50 -4.98
C THR A 73 4.15 -15.41 -3.48
N THR A 74 4.64 -16.49 -2.86
CA THR A 74 4.88 -16.51 -1.41
C THR A 74 5.84 -15.39 -0.99
N GLY A 75 5.29 -14.38 -0.31
CA GLY A 75 6.04 -13.24 0.21
C GLY A 75 6.41 -12.18 -0.82
N GLU A 76 5.92 -12.25 -2.07
CA GLU A 76 6.30 -11.35 -3.14
C GLU A 76 5.09 -10.91 -3.98
N LEU A 77 5.02 -9.60 -4.27
CA LEU A 77 4.09 -8.97 -5.19
C LEU A 77 4.85 -8.63 -6.48
N HIS A 78 4.39 -9.13 -7.61
CA HIS A 78 4.99 -8.90 -8.93
C HIS A 78 4.38 -7.63 -9.55
N LEU A 79 5.23 -6.68 -9.94
CA LEU A 79 4.86 -5.38 -10.53
C LEU A 79 5.31 -5.26 -11.98
#